data_AF-A0A923QF02-F1
#
_entry.id   AF-A0A923QF02-F1
#
_cell.length_a   1.000
_cell.length_b   1.000
_cell.length_c   1.000
_cell.angle_alpha   90.00
_cell.angle_beta   90.00
_cell.angle_gamma   90.00
#
_symmetry.space_group_name_H-M   'P 1'
#
loop_
_entity.id
_entity.type
_entity.pdbx_description
1 polymer ?
#
loop_
_entity_poly.entity_id
_entity_poly.type
_entity_poly.pdbx_seq_one_letter_code
_entity_poly.pdbx_strand_id
1 'polypeptide(L)'
;MIRDLAPAKPWQRHLLIRLARIDQKIQVLRMTIALDRGVAEQSAAAIQLHASLASTVAELVKGRTDVTTKAAMRFALGLGKRVREALVVSAPTDV
;
A
#
# COMPACT_ATOMS: atom_id res chain seq x y z
N MET A 1 22.73 10.42 -14.17
CA MET A 1 22.64 9.08 -14.77
C MET A 1 22.73 8.05 -13.64
N ILE A 2 21.60 7.69 -13.02
CA ILE A 2 21.58 6.66 -11.96
C ILE A 2 21.54 5.33 -12.69
N ARG A 3 22.63 4.56 -12.59
CA ARG A 3 22.71 3.21 -13.15
C ARG A 3 21.59 2.35 -12.56
N ASP A 4 20.87 1.65 -13.44
CA ASP A 4 20.01 0.51 -13.09
C ASP A 4 20.86 -0.56 -12.39
N LEU A 5 21.04 -0.42 -11.07
CA LEU A 5 21.53 -1.53 -10.26
C LEU A 5 20.38 -2.53 -10.17
N ALA A 6 20.43 -3.53 -11.05
CA ALA A 6 19.60 -4.72 -10.92
C ALA A 6 19.67 -5.19 -9.45
N PRO A 7 18.53 -5.45 -8.80
CA PRO A 7 18.49 -5.81 -7.39
C PRO A 7 19.29 -7.11 -7.16
N ALA A 8 20.52 -6.96 -6.67
CA ALA A 8 21.48 -8.04 -6.57
C ALA A 8 21.11 -9.06 -5.49
N LYS A 9 20.35 -8.66 -4.46
CA LYS A 9 20.03 -9.53 -3.32
C LYS A 9 18.57 -10.03 -3.41
N PRO A 10 18.29 -11.31 -3.08
CA PRO A 10 16.93 -11.87 -3.10
C PRO A 10 15.90 -11.03 -2.32
N TRP A 11 16.27 -10.49 -1.15
CA TRP A 11 15.38 -9.65 -0.35
C TRP A 11 15.04 -8.31 -1.03
N GLN A 12 15.94 -7.75 -1.85
CA GLN A 12 15.66 -6.53 -2.61
C GLN A 12 14.62 -6.81 -3.70
N ARG A 13 14.77 -7.94 -4.41
CA ARG A 13 13.77 -8.39 -5.40
C ARG A 13 12.40 -8.59 -4.77
N HIS A 14 12.33 -9.27 -3.62
CA HIS A 14 11.07 -9.47 -2.90
C HIS A 14 10.43 -8.15 -2.46
N LEU A 15 11.23 -7.20 -1.96
CA LEU A 15 10.74 -5.88 -1.60
C LEU A 15 10.17 -5.14 -2.82
N LEU A 16 10.91 -5.13 -3.94
CA LEU A 16 10.45 -4.47 -5.16
C LEU A 16 9.15 -5.08 -5.71
N ILE A 17 9.00 -6.40 -5.67
CA ILE A 17 7.74 -7.08 -6.05
C ILE A 17 6.59 -6.61 -5.15
N ARG A 18 6.82 -6.47 -3.84
CA ARG A 18 5.81 -5.99 -2.89
C ARG A 18 5.45 -4.52 -3.15
N LEU A 19 6.44 -3.68 -3.40
CA LEU A 19 6.22 -2.28 -3.75
C LEU A 19 5.41 -2.15 -5.05
N ALA A 20 5.73 -2.93 -6.08
CA ALA A 20 4.96 -2.97 -7.32
C ALA A 20 3.50 -3.41 -7.10
N ARG A 21 3.27 -4.40 -6.23
CA ARG A 21 1.91 -4.82 -5.85
C ARG A 21 1.16 -3.74 -5.05
N ILE A 22 1.84 -3.00 -4.18
CA ILE A 22 1.24 -1.87 -3.46
C ILE A 22 0.87 -0.77 -4.46
N ASP A 23 1.75 -0.45 -5.40
CA ASP A 23 1.49 0.54 -6.44
C ASP A 23 0.27 0.17 -7.30
N GLN A 24 0.17 -1.09 -7.72
CA GLN A 24 -1.02 -1.60 -8.40
C GLN A 24 -2.30 -1.40 -7.56
N LYS A 25 -2.25 -1.65 -6.25
CA LYS A 25 -3.41 -1.44 -5.36
C LYS A 25 -3.77 0.03 -5.18
N ILE A 26 -2.78 0.93 -5.17
CA ILE A 26 -3.03 2.37 -5.21
C ILE A 26 -3.75 2.74 -6.49
N GLN A 27 -3.32 2.18 -7.63
CA GLN A 27 -3.97 2.44 -8.91
C GLN A 27 -5.41 1.93 -8.94
N VAL A 28 -5.68 0.73 -8.41
CA VAL A 28 -7.04 0.20 -8.28
C VAL A 28 -7.91 1.13 -7.43
N LEU A 29 -7.44 1.57 -6.26
CA LEU A 29 -8.18 2.50 -5.42
C LEU A 29 -8.43 3.85 -6.11
N ARG A 30 -7.45 4.36 -6.86
CA ARG A 30 -7.65 5.58 -7.65
C ARG A 30 -8.71 5.40 -8.72
N MET A 31 -8.73 4.25 -9.39
CA MET A 31 -9.73 3.93 -10.40
C MET A 31 -11.12 3.79 -9.81
N THR A 32 -11.28 3.18 -8.63
CA THR A 32 -12.60 3.09 -7.99
C THR A 32 -13.16 4.47 -7.64
N ILE A 33 -12.31 5.40 -7.21
CA ILE A 33 -12.70 6.80 -6.97
C ILE A 33 -12.99 7.54 -8.28
N ALA A 34 -12.09 7.44 -9.27
CA ALA A 34 -12.22 8.17 -10.53
C ALA A 34 -13.42 7.73 -11.38
N LEU A 35 -13.83 6.46 -11.24
CA LEU A 35 -15.00 5.89 -11.91
C LEU A 35 -16.28 5.99 -11.08
N ASP A 36 -16.24 6.71 -9.95
CA ASP A 36 -17.36 6.85 -9.00
C ASP A 36 -18.01 5.51 -8.63
N ARG A 37 -17.17 4.50 -8.36
CA ARG A 37 -17.65 3.19 -7.91
C ARG A 37 -18.29 3.32 -6.55
N GLY A 38 -19.26 2.45 -6.27
CA GLY A 38 -19.97 2.46 -4.99
C GLY A 38 -19.04 2.36 -3.78
N VAL A 39 -19.50 2.88 -2.64
CA VAL A 39 -18.67 3.00 -1.42
C VAL A 39 -18.13 1.65 -0.94
N ALA A 40 -18.87 0.55 -1.19
CA ALA A 40 -18.41 -0.81 -0.90
C ALA A 40 -17.13 -1.19 -1.67
N GLU A 41 -17.04 -0.86 -2.96
CA GLU A 41 -15.86 -1.13 -3.78
C GLU A 41 -14.66 -0.26 -3.38
N GLN A 42 -14.91 1.03 -3.10
CA GLN A 42 -13.88 1.94 -2.62
C GLN A 42 -13.32 1.48 -1.27
N SER A 43 -14.21 1.08 -0.35
CA SER A 43 -13.86 0.53 0.97
C SER A 43 -13.05 -0.76 0.84
N ALA A 44 -13.48 -1.69 -0.01
CA ALA A 44 -12.79 -2.95 -0.25
C ALA A 44 -11.36 -2.70 -0.79
N ALA A 45 -11.21 -1.79 -1.77
CA ALA A 45 -9.90 -1.42 -2.31
C ALA A 45 -8.99 -0.79 -1.24
N ALA A 46 -9.54 0.09 -0.40
CA ALA A 46 -8.78 0.74 0.67
C ALA A 46 -8.34 -0.25 1.77
N ILE A 47 -9.20 -1.21 2.14
CA ILE A 47 -8.86 -2.30 3.07
C ILE A 47 -7.72 -3.15 2.50
N GLN A 48 -7.82 -3.55 1.23
CA GLN A 48 -6.80 -4.38 0.57
C GLN A 48 -5.45 -3.67 0.45
N LEU A 49 -5.46 -2.36 0.18
CA LEU A 49 -4.25 -1.52 0.16
C LEU A 49 -3.61 -1.46 1.55
N HIS A 50 -4.40 -1.12 2.57
CA HIS A 50 -3.90 -1.03 3.94
C HIS A 50 -3.32 -2.37 4.43
N ALA A 51 -3.98 -3.49 4.14
CA ALA A 51 -3.49 -4.82 4.51
C ALA A 51 -2.13 -5.14 3.87
N SER A 52 -1.88 -4.72 2.63
CA SER A 52 -0.59 -4.92 1.95
C SER A 52 0.52 -4.01 2.47
N LEU A 53 0.18 -2.78 2.84
CA LEU A 53 1.11 -1.91 3.54
C LEU A 53 1.49 -2.50 4.91
N ALA A 54 0.50 -2.98 5.66
CA ALA A 54 0.72 -3.55 7.00
C ALA A 54 1.61 -4.80 6.94
N SER A 55 1.33 -5.73 6.02
CA SER A 55 2.16 -6.95 5.87
C SER A 55 3.57 -6.62 5.41
N THR A 56 3.74 -5.67 4.48
CA THR A 56 5.07 -5.26 4.00
C THR A 56 5.88 -4.58 5.10
N VAL A 57 5.26 -3.69 5.90
CA VAL A 57 5.93 -3.07 7.06
C VAL A 57 6.35 -4.13 8.08
N ALA A 58 5.47 -5.08 8.42
CA ALA A 58 5.76 -6.11 9.41
C ALA A 58 6.99 -6.96 9.02
N GLU A 59 7.16 -7.26 7.74
CA GLU A 59 8.33 -7.99 7.25
C GLU A 59 9.60 -7.12 7.21
N LEU A 60 9.46 -5.84 6.88
CA LEU A 60 10.59 -4.91 6.85
C LEU A 60 11.17 -4.64 8.23
N VAL A 61 10.37 -4.71 9.30
CA VAL A 61 10.88 -4.56 10.68
C VAL A 61 12.00 -5.56 10.96
N LYS A 62 11.87 -6.80 10.47
CA LYS A 62 12.87 -7.87 10.62
C LYS A 62 13.93 -7.90 9.51
N GLY A 63 13.78 -7.05 8.49
CA GLY A 63 14.60 -7.04 7.28
C GLY A 63 15.87 -6.18 7.35
N ARG A 64 16.75 -6.41 6.37
CA ARG A 64 18.03 -5.68 6.15
C ARG A 64 17.87 -4.36 5.39
N THR A 65 16.65 -3.84 5.29
CA THR A 65 16.41 -2.50 4.73
C THR A 65 17.00 -1.43 5.62
N ASP A 66 17.43 -0.34 5.00
CA ASP A 66 17.92 0.83 5.71
C ASP A 66 16.80 1.53 6.50
N VAL A 67 17.21 2.40 7.41
CA VAL A 67 16.30 3.12 8.32
C VAL A 67 15.34 4.03 7.53
N THR A 68 15.80 4.66 6.45
CA THR A 68 15.00 5.56 5.62
C THR A 68 13.87 4.80 4.92
N THR A 69 14.17 3.63 4.33
CA THR A 69 13.16 2.76 3.73
C THR A 69 12.12 2.30 4.76
N LYS A 70 12.55 1.95 5.98
CA LYS A 70 11.64 1.57 7.07
C LYS A 70 10.74 2.73 7.50
N ALA A 71 11.30 3.94 7.59
CA ALA A 71 10.55 5.15 7.94
C ALA A 71 9.51 5.49 6.86
N ALA A 72 9.91 5.48 5.58
CA ALA A 72 9.00 5.72 4.46
C ALA A 72 7.82 4.73 4.43
N MET A 73 8.09 3.45 4.68
CA MET A 73 7.04 2.43 4.72
C MET A 73 6.09 2.58 5.91
N ARG A 74 6.59 3.00 7.09
CA ARG A 74 5.74 3.35 8.23
C ARG A 74 4.86 4.57 7.94
N PHE A 75 5.41 5.57 7.29
CA PHE A 75 4.65 6.74 6.86
C PHE A 75 3.55 6.35 5.87
N ALA A 76 3.88 5.55 4.86
CA ALA A 76 2.91 5.02 3.89
C ALA A 76 1.80 4.21 4.58
N LEU A 77 2.13 3.36 5.57
CA LEU A 77 1.13 2.63 6.36
C LEU A 77 0.20 3.58 7.13
N GLY A 78 0.75 4.64 7.73
CA GLY A 78 -0.04 5.68 8.40
C GLY A 78 -1.02 6.37 7.47
N LEU A 79 -0.58 6.75 6.27
CA LEU A 79 -1.46 7.31 5.24
C LEU A 79 -2.53 6.31 4.79
N GLY A 80 -2.14 5.07 4.52
CA GLY A 80 -3.08 4.01 4.13
C GLY A 80 -4.14 3.72 5.20
N LYS A 81 -3.79 3.84 6.49
CA LYS A 81 -4.75 3.74 7.60
C LYS A 81 -5.80 4.85 7.52
N ARG A 82 -5.37 6.10 7.36
CA ARG A 82 -6.27 7.27 7.29
C ARG A 82 -7.20 7.20 6.08
N VAL A 83 -6.68 6.78 4.92
CA VAL A 83 -7.48 6.58 3.70
C VAL A 83 -8.55 5.51 3.92
N ARG A 84 -8.18 4.36 4.51
CA ARG A 84 -9.13 3.30 4.85
C ARG A 84 -10.22 3.82 5.80
N GLU A 85 -9.84 4.52 6.85
CA GLU A 85 -10.79 5.08 7.83
C GLU A 85 -11.76 6.06 7.15
N ALA A 86 -11.28 6.96 6.31
CA ALA A 86 -12.12 7.90 5.59
C ALA A 86 -13.15 7.20 4.67
N LEU A 87 -12.74 6.16 3.96
CA LEU A 87 -13.60 5.48 2.99
C LEU A 87 -14.56 4.47 3.64
N VAL A 88 -14.15 3.83 4.73
CA VAL A 88 -15.01 2.88 5.48
C VAL A 88 -16.05 3.62 6.31
N VAL A 89 -15.70 4.75 6.94
CA VAL A 89 -16.67 5.57 7.69
C VAL A 89 -17.71 6.21 6.78
N SER A 90 -17.36 6.44 5.51
CA SER A 90 -18.27 7.04 4.53
C SER A 90 -19.27 6.05 3.91
N ALA A 91 -19.22 4.76 4.27
CA ALA A 91 -20.22 3.79 3.82
C ALA A 91 -21.54 4.04 4.55
N PRO A 92 -22.62 4.47 3.85
CA PRO A 92 -23.94 4.46 4.45
C PRO A 92 -24.29 3.00 4.77
N THR A 93 -24.74 2.76 6.00
CA THR A 93 -25.43 1.54 6.36
C THR A 93 -26.78 1.57 5.65
N ASP A 94 -26.83 1.18 4.39
CA ASP A 94 -28.11 1.01 3.70
C ASP A 94 -28.87 -0.14 4.39
N VAL A 95 -29.92 0.25 5.11
CA VAL A 95 -30.98 -0.58 5.67
C VAL A 95 -32.11 -0.68 4.65
#